data_AF-A0A101CS72-F1
#
_entry.id   AF-A0A101CS72-F1
#
_cell.length_a   1.000
_cell.length_b   1.000
_cell.length_c   1.000
_cell.angle_alpha   90.00
_cell.angle_beta   90.00
_cell.angle_gamma   90.00
#
_symmetry.space_group_name_H-M   'P 1'
#
loop_
_entity.id
_entity.type
_entity.pdbx_description
1 polymer ?
#
loop_
_entity_poly.entity_id
_entity_poly.type
_entity_poly.pdbx_seq_one_letter_code
_entity_poly.pdbx_strand_id
1 'polypeptide(L)'
;MKKLLLLFLLIIAVSCSKTEDDTRDTCTMNCTTLSGNFITVDNKPLAGIEVSFSYHIGSQVGSYTRKIAKTKTNSKGDYSVDFHLNDSELGNAAPGYFIISVDDKNLDPNEYFRLGNNAGLGYDIHEIKNRDTIINASFYIAKKTNIKVHLNNFIPLKEGDFFEVKTYFSHGIKNENLNSLESFYSYGSGDIFKASVKNQASTITAAEGEKNNIVISRRKNGITFENEIHEVFIPANNQIELTFDY
;
A
#
# COMPACT_ATOMS: atom_id res chain seq x y z
N MET A 1 47.75 -2.01 -25.63
CA MET A 1 46.76 -0.95 -25.31
C MET A 1 45.33 -1.50 -25.11
N LYS A 2 44.81 -2.41 -25.95
CA LYS A 2 43.47 -3.01 -25.75
C LYS A 2 43.25 -3.75 -24.41
N LYS A 3 44.29 -4.38 -23.85
CA LYS A 3 44.21 -5.06 -22.54
C LYS A 3 44.22 -4.11 -21.33
N LEU A 4 44.68 -2.86 -21.50
CA LEU A 4 44.66 -1.85 -20.43
C LEU A 4 43.30 -1.14 -20.34
N LEU A 5 42.62 -0.99 -21.48
CA LEU A 5 41.26 -0.42 -21.55
C LEU A 5 40.22 -1.33 -20.87
N LEU A 6 40.43 -2.66 -20.93
CA LEU A 6 39.54 -3.65 -20.29
C LEU A 6 39.66 -3.64 -18.77
N LEU A 7 40.85 -3.35 -18.22
CA LEU A 7 41.10 -3.27 -16.79
C LEU A 7 40.52 -1.98 -16.17
N PHE A 8 40.52 -0.88 -16.94
CA PHE A 8 39.88 0.37 -16.53
C PHE A 8 38.35 0.27 -16.55
N LEU A 9 37.78 -0.54 -17.46
CA LEU A 9 36.34 -0.79 -17.54
C LEU A 9 35.81 -1.63 -16.36
N LEU A 10 36.64 -2.50 -15.78
CA LEU A 10 36.29 -3.35 -14.63
C LEU A 10 36.21 -2.58 -13.30
N ILE A 11 36.84 -1.40 -13.19
CA ILE A 11 36.83 -0.56 -11.97
C ILE A 11 35.57 0.33 -11.90
N ILE A 12 34.92 0.59 -13.03
CA ILE A 12 33.73 1.48 -13.11
C ILE A 12 32.42 0.71 -12.80
N ALA A 13 32.48 -0.62 -12.64
CA ALA A 13 31.31 -1.46 -12.38
C ALA A 13 30.96 -1.65 -10.89
N VAL A 14 31.67 -0.99 -9.96
CA VAL A 14 31.25 -0.94 -8.56
C VAL A 14 30.16 0.14 -8.46
N SER A 15 28.92 -0.24 -8.75
CA SER A 15 27.76 0.57 -8.39
C SER A 15 27.86 0.87 -6.89
N CYS A 16 28.20 2.11 -6.55
CA CYS A 16 28.42 2.51 -5.17
C CYS A 16 27.04 2.76 -4.55
N SER A 17 26.55 1.77 -3.81
CA SER A 17 25.42 1.94 -2.91
C SER A 17 25.96 2.15 -1.51
N LYS A 18 25.53 3.23 -0.86
CA LYS A 18 25.88 3.55 0.53
C LYS A 18 24.64 3.45 1.40
N THR A 19 24.75 2.71 2.50
CA THR A 19 23.68 2.62 3.51
C THR A 19 24.18 3.04 4.87
N GLU A 20 23.47 3.97 5.49
CA GLU A 20 23.66 4.41 6.88
C GLU A 20 22.44 3.98 7.72
N ASP A 21 22.65 3.70 9.00
CA ASP A 21 21.63 3.15 9.89
C ASP A 21 21.70 3.80 11.27
N ASP A 22 20.83 4.78 11.45
CA ASP A 22 20.75 5.63 12.65
C ASP A 22 19.53 5.22 13.51
N THR A 23 18.95 4.04 13.25
CA THR A 23 17.72 3.60 13.92
C THR A 23 17.83 3.39 15.43
N ARG A 24 19.06 3.44 15.97
CA ARG A 24 19.34 3.34 17.41
C ARG A 24 19.71 4.67 18.05
N ASP A 25 19.83 5.73 17.25
CA ASP A 25 20.21 7.04 17.73
C ASP A 25 19.04 7.68 18.46
N THR A 26 19.34 8.37 19.55
CA THR A 26 18.33 9.11 20.31
C THR A 26 18.44 10.58 19.95
N CYS A 27 17.34 11.18 19.50
CA CYS A 27 17.31 12.61 19.26
C CYS A 27 17.15 13.38 20.57
N THR A 28 18.05 14.34 20.83
CA THR A 28 18.03 15.15 22.05
C THR A 28 17.69 16.62 21.81
N MET A 29 17.79 17.12 20.56
CA MET A 29 17.49 18.49 20.16
C MET A 29 17.07 18.55 18.68
N ASN A 30 16.18 19.49 18.33
CA ASN A 30 15.66 19.71 16.98
C ASN A 30 15.10 18.41 16.36
N CYS A 31 14.16 17.78 17.06
CA CYS A 31 13.69 16.43 16.74
C CYS A 31 12.45 16.49 15.85
N THR A 32 12.40 15.61 14.86
CA THR A 32 11.18 15.36 14.10
C THR A 32 10.52 14.13 14.69
N THR A 33 9.19 14.15 14.80
CA THR A 33 8.43 13.03 15.35
C THR A 33 7.68 12.34 14.22
N LEU A 34 7.85 11.04 14.06
CA LEU A 34 6.93 10.20 13.28
C LEU A 34 5.95 9.56 14.26
N SER A 35 4.65 9.74 14.02
CA SER A 35 3.60 9.19 14.87
C SER A 35 2.35 8.81 14.09
N GLY A 36 1.52 7.97 14.68
CA GLY A 36 0.24 7.56 14.12
C GLY A 36 -0.29 6.32 14.82
N ASN A 37 -1.31 5.71 14.23
CA ASN A 37 -1.87 4.47 14.73
C ASN A 37 -2.24 3.49 13.61
N PHE A 38 -2.38 2.22 13.97
CA PHE A 38 -2.90 1.17 13.11
C PHE A 38 -4.21 0.65 13.68
N ILE A 39 -5.26 0.72 12.87
CA ILE A 39 -6.59 0.22 13.21
C ILE A 39 -7.11 -0.74 12.14
N THR A 40 -8.11 -1.53 12.52
CA THR A 40 -8.91 -2.38 11.64
C THR A 40 -10.39 -2.15 11.90
N VAL A 41 -11.25 -3.04 11.39
CA VAL A 41 -12.71 -3.03 11.55
C VAL A 41 -13.14 -2.60 12.96
N ASP A 42 -14.17 -1.77 13.03
CA ASP A 42 -14.71 -1.18 14.26
C ASP A 42 -13.68 -0.38 15.09
N ASN A 43 -12.69 0.23 14.42
CA ASN A 43 -11.57 0.97 15.04
C ASN A 43 -10.75 0.11 16.02
N LYS A 44 -10.73 -1.21 15.84
CA LYS A 44 -9.94 -2.09 16.70
C LYS A 44 -8.45 -1.85 16.46
N PRO A 45 -7.64 -1.62 17.52
CA PRO A 45 -6.22 -1.34 17.37
C PRO A 45 -5.41 -2.58 16.99
N LEU A 46 -4.31 -2.38 16.24
CA LEU A 46 -3.36 -3.43 15.87
C LEU A 46 -1.97 -3.19 16.48
N ALA A 47 -1.59 -4.08 17.40
CA ALA A 47 -0.34 -3.99 18.15
C ALA A 47 0.82 -4.73 17.47
N GLY A 48 2.05 -4.31 17.78
CA GLY A 48 3.28 -4.98 17.36
C GLY A 48 3.65 -4.83 15.88
N ILE A 49 2.94 -3.98 15.13
CA ILE A 49 3.28 -3.65 13.74
C ILE A 49 4.51 -2.77 13.74
N GLU A 50 5.50 -3.12 12.93
CA GLU A 50 6.77 -2.40 12.85
C GLU A 50 6.70 -1.31 11.79
N VAL A 51 7.16 -0.11 12.13
CA VAL A 51 7.21 1.06 11.25
C VAL A 51 8.64 1.54 11.18
N SER A 52 9.13 1.77 9.97
CA SER A 52 10.46 2.35 9.73
C SER A 52 10.39 3.58 8.85
N PHE A 53 11.29 4.52 9.11
CA PHE A 53 11.45 5.75 8.35
C PHE A 53 12.86 5.79 7.76
N SER A 54 12.95 6.08 6.46
CA SER A 54 14.22 6.10 5.74
C SER A 54 14.27 7.22 4.72
N TYR A 55 15.47 7.67 4.35
CA TYR A 55 15.70 8.65 3.30
C TYR A 55 16.51 8.02 2.16
N HIS A 56 16.12 8.30 0.93
CA HIS A 56 16.69 7.69 -0.27
C HIS A 56 17.08 8.74 -1.30
N ILE A 57 18.28 8.58 -1.86
CA ILE A 57 18.73 9.31 -3.04
C ILE A 57 19.04 8.26 -4.11
N GLY A 58 18.36 8.33 -5.24
CA GLY A 58 18.64 7.51 -6.42
C GLY A 58 19.24 8.35 -7.54
N SER A 59 20.37 7.91 -8.10
CA SER A 59 20.95 8.50 -9.30
C SER A 59 21.41 7.41 -10.28
N GLN A 60 21.71 7.79 -11.53
CA GLN A 60 22.20 6.84 -12.55
C GLN A 60 23.56 6.20 -12.18
N VAL A 61 24.31 6.80 -11.25
CA VAL A 61 25.70 6.41 -10.92
C VAL A 61 25.87 5.87 -9.49
N GLY A 62 24.80 5.81 -8.70
CA GLY A 62 24.84 5.33 -7.32
C GLY A 62 23.57 5.63 -6.55
N SER A 63 23.42 4.96 -5.41
CA SER A 63 22.29 5.15 -4.49
C SER A 63 22.77 5.37 -3.07
N TYR A 64 22.00 6.15 -2.32
CA TYR A 64 22.19 6.35 -0.90
C TYR A 64 20.88 6.08 -0.17
N THR A 65 20.96 5.31 0.90
CA THR A 65 19.84 5.06 1.81
C THR A 65 20.29 5.32 3.24
N ARG A 66 19.55 6.14 3.97
CA ARG A 66 19.70 6.30 5.41
C ARG A 66 18.48 5.74 6.11
N LYS A 67 18.65 4.78 7.01
CA LYS A 67 17.59 4.33 7.91
C LYS A 67 17.59 5.24 9.13
N ILE A 68 16.50 5.96 9.34
CA ILE A 68 16.47 7.08 10.28
C ILE A 68 15.82 6.66 11.59
N ALA A 69 14.66 6.02 11.52
CA ALA A 69 13.90 5.65 12.70
C ALA A 69 13.23 4.30 12.51
N LYS A 70 13.02 3.62 13.64
CA LYS A 70 12.33 2.33 13.67
C LYS A 70 11.57 2.21 14.98
N THR A 71 10.29 1.85 14.91
CA THR A 71 9.43 1.72 16.09
C THR A 71 8.36 0.65 15.85
N LYS A 72 7.55 0.37 16.88
CA LYS A 72 6.44 -0.59 16.82
C LYS A 72 5.20 -0.03 17.49
N THR A 73 4.04 -0.45 17.00
CA THR A 73 2.77 -0.11 17.65
C THR A 73 2.65 -0.77 19.01
N ASN A 74 2.11 -0.02 19.97
CA ASN A 74 1.80 -0.49 21.32
C ASN A 74 0.45 -1.26 21.34
N SER A 75 -0.02 -1.65 22.53
CA SER A 75 -1.28 -2.39 22.70
C SER A 75 -2.53 -1.61 22.28
N LYS A 76 -2.45 -0.28 22.16
CA LYS A 76 -3.51 0.60 21.64
C LYS A 76 -3.37 0.88 20.15
N GLY A 77 -2.41 0.24 19.47
CA GLY A 77 -2.16 0.42 18.04
C GLY A 77 -1.41 1.71 17.72
N ASP A 78 -1.03 2.50 18.72
CA ASP A 78 -0.33 3.77 18.53
C ASP A 78 1.19 3.55 18.44
N TYR A 79 1.87 4.38 17.68
CA TYR A 79 3.33 4.44 17.64
C TYR A 79 3.81 5.90 17.59
N SER A 80 5.01 6.13 18.13
CA SER A 80 5.69 7.42 18.09
C SER A 80 7.19 7.20 18.22
N VAL A 81 7.98 7.95 17.46
CA VAL A 81 9.45 7.95 17.55
C VAL A 81 10.00 9.29 17.12
N ASP A 82 10.93 9.80 17.91
CA ASP A 82 11.67 11.04 17.63
C ASP A 82 13.01 10.72 16.98
N PHE A 83 13.38 11.50 15.97
CA PHE A 83 14.63 11.33 15.23
C PHE A 83 15.16 12.67 14.70
N HIS A 84 16.42 12.66 14.28
CA HIS A 84 17.07 13.82 13.69
C HIS A 84 17.18 13.69 12.17
N LEU A 85 16.77 14.75 11.47
CA LEU A 85 16.96 14.92 10.03
C LEU A 85 18.23 15.75 9.76
N ASN A 86 19.02 15.37 8.77
CA ASN A 86 20.22 16.13 8.39
C ASN A 86 19.82 17.40 7.61
N ASP A 87 20.64 18.45 7.67
CA ASP A 87 20.34 19.71 6.94
C ASP A 87 20.16 19.48 5.44
N SER A 88 20.92 18.53 4.86
CA SER A 88 20.85 18.16 3.45
C SER A 88 19.58 17.40 3.05
N GLU A 89 18.76 17.00 4.02
CA GLU A 89 17.52 16.24 3.81
C GLU A 89 16.27 17.16 3.92
N LEU A 90 16.45 18.44 4.23
CA LEU A 90 15.37 19.39 4.46
C LEU A 90 15.09 20.28 3.25
N GLY A 91 13.82 20.66 3.11
CA GLY A 91 13.33 21.58 2.09
C GLY A 91 13.17 20.97 0.69
N ASN A 92 12.52 21.73 -0.19
CA ASN A 92 12.20 21.32 -1.57
C ASN A 92 13.42 21.06 -2.49
N ALA A 93 14.61 21.51 -2.08
CA ALA A 93 15.85 21.31 -2.82
C ALA A 93 16.64 20.06 -2.36
N ALA A 94 16.13 19.32 -1.37
CA ALA A 94 16.73 18.07 -0.94
C ALA A 94 16.77 17.08 -2.14
N PRO A 95 17.90 16.40 -2.38
CA PRO A 95 18.09 15.57 -3.57
C PRO A 95 17.36 14.21 -3.54
N GLY A 96 16.68 13.89 -2.43
CA GLY A 96 16.07 12.60 -2.18
C GLY A 96 14.64 12.71 -1.68
N TYR A 97 14.12 11.60 -1.18
CA TYR A 97 12.78 11.50 -0.62
C TYR A 97 12.78 10.55 0.58
N PHE A 98 11.83 10.73 1.48
CA PHE A 98 11.66 9.85 2.62
C PHE A 98 10.62 8.78 2.33
N ILE A 99 10.79 7.59 2.92
CA ILE A 99 9.85 6.48 2.82
C ILE A 99 9.46 6.03 4.23
N ILE A 100 8.15 5.95 4.49
CA ILE A 100 7.59 5.18 5.60
C ILE A 100 7.34 3.75 5.11
N SER A 101 7.92 2.76 5.78
CA SER A 101 7.69 1.34 5.51
C SER A 101 7.02 0.67 6.69
N VAL A 102 6.14 -0.29 6.39
CA VAL A 102 5.37 -1.05 7.37
C VAL A 102 5.69 -2.53 7.23
N ASP A 103 6.09 -3.16 8.33
CA ASP A 103 6.23 -4.62 8.45
C ASP A 103 5.12 -5.15 9.35
N ASP A 104 4.09 -5.69 8.70
CA ASP A 104 2.88 -6.27 9.27
C ASP A 104 2.86 -7.80 9.22
N LYS A 105 4.04 -8.43 9.13
CA LYS A 105 4.17 -9.90 9.08
C LYS A 105 3.61 -10.62 10.31
N ASN A 106 3.38 -9.90 11.40
CA ASN A 106 2.78 -10.41 12.63
C ASN A 106 1.26 -10.60 12.52
N LEU A 107 0.59 -10.01 11.52
CA LEU A 107 -0.84 -10.20 11.26
C LEU A 107 -1.08 -11.48 10.45
N ASP A 108 -2.11 -12.26 10.75
CA ASP A 108 -2.44 -13.46 9.94
C ASP A 108 -2.82 -13.05 8.50
N PRO A 109 -2.13 -13.53 7.45
CA PRO A 109 -2.42 -13.14 6.07
C PRO A 109 -3.76 -13.71 5.56
N ASN A 110 -4.35 -14.69 6.23
CA ASN A 110 -5.69 -15.19 5.93
C ASN A 110 -6.78 -14.32 6.55
N GLU A 111 -6.48 -13.64 7.67
CA GLU A 111 -7.42 -12.75 8.35
C GLU A 111 -7.34 -11.31 7.84
N TYR A 112 -6.16 -10.84 7.42
CA TYR A 112 -5.95 -9.43 7.08
C TYR A 112 -5.40 -9.23 5.66
N PHE A 113 -5.80 -8.13 5.02
CA PHE A 113 -5.08 -7.59 3.87
C PHE A 113 -3.80 -6.94 4.37
N ARG A 114 -2.67 -7.62 4.26
CA ARG A 114 -1.37 -7.04 4.62
C ARG A 114 -1.01 -5.93 3.62
N LEU A 115 -0.51 -4.82 4.14
CA LEU A 115 0.12 -3.74 3.36
C LEU A 115 1.41 -4.25 2.71
N GLY A 116 2.17 -5.06 3.46
CA GLY A 116 3.48 -5.58 3.06
C GLY A 116 4.54 -4.51 2.81
N ASN A 117 5.75 -4.95 2.44
CA ASN A 117 6.83 -4.08 1.97
C ASN A 117 6.61 -3.61 0.52
N ASN A 118 5.35 -3.43 0.08
CA ASN A 118 5.08 -2.97 -1.27
C ASN A 118 5.55 -1.52 -1.39
N ALA A 119 6.68 -1.34 -2.07
CA ALA A 119 7.23 -0.03 -2.41
C ALA A 119 6.23 0.89 -3.15
N GLY A 120 5.13 0.35 -3.70
CA GLY A 120 4.03 1.12 -4.29
C GLY A 120 2.99 1.67 -3.31
N LEU A 121 3.05 1.28 -2.03
CA LEU A 121 2.34 1.92 -0.91
C LEU A 121 3.31 2.72 -0.02
N GLY A 122 4.58 2.83 -0.42
CA GLY A 122 5.58 3.66 0.26
C GLY A 122 5.10 5.10 0.26
N TYR A 123 4.87 5.64 1.45
CA TYR A 123 4.50 7.04 1.59
C TYR A 123 5.74 7.87 1.39
N ASP A 124 5.94 8.23 0.13
CA ASP A 124 7.05 9.05 -0.29
C ASP A 124 6.78 10.49 0.13
N ILE A 125 7.63 11.00 1.02
CA ILE A 125 7.61 12.39 1.44
C ILE A 125 8.75 13.07 0.69
N HIS A 126 8.40 13.91 -0.28
CA HIS A 126 9.40 14.62 -1.10
C HIS A 126 9.92 15.90 -0.44
N GLU A 127 9.26 16.39 0.61
CA GLU A 127 9.69 17.59 1.30
C GLU A 127 9.34 17.53 2.78
N ILE A 128 10.34 17.77 3.64
CA ILE A 128 10.15 18.15 5.03
C ILE A 128 10.82 19.50 5.20
N LYS A 129 10.01 20.55 5.44
CA LYS A 129 10.51 21.94 5.42
C LYS A 129 11.42 22.26 6.59
N ASN A 130 11.06 21.81 7.78
CA ASN A 130 11.74 22.11 9.02
C ASN A 130 11.81 20.87 9.91
N ARG A 131 12.80 20.84 10.80
CA ARG A 131 12.77 19.99 11.98
C ARG A 131 11.65 20.45 12.93
N ASP A 132 11.44 19.70 14.01
CA ASP A 132 10.35 19.98 14.97
C ASP A 132 8.96 19.88 14.32
N THR A 133 8.87 19.06 13.27
CA THR A 133 7.63 18.72 12.60
C THR A 133 7.13 17.36 13.09
N ILE A 134 5.81 17.21 13.15
CA ILE A 134 5.16 15.93 13.40
C ILE A 134 4.69 15.38 12.05
N ILE A 135 5.27 14.27 11.66
CA ILE A 135 4.80 13.47 10.53
C ILE A 135 3.73 12.52 11.09
N ASN A 136 2.46 12.79 10.76
CA ASN A 136 1.35 11.91 11.14
C ASN A 136 1.07 10.92 10.01
N ALA A 137 1.18 9.63 10.30
CA ALA A 137 0.86 8.55 9.38
C ALA A 137 0.03 7.48 10.09
N SER A 138 -1.28 7.56 9.93
CA SER A 138 -2.21 6.58 10.51
C SER A 138 -2.69 5.62 9.43
N PHE A 139 -2.95 4.36 9.76
CA PHE A 139 -3.22 3.31 8.78
C PHE A 139 -4.45 2.49 9.16
N TYR A 140 -5.20 2.08 8.14
CA TYR A 140 -6.30 1.14 8.23
C TYR A 140 -5.95 -0.17 7.51
N ILE A 141 -6.00 -1.27 8.23
CA ILE A 141 -5.76 -2.62 7.70
C ILE A 141 -7.09 -3.37 7.68
N ALA A 142 -7.64 -3.56 6.49
CA ALA A 142 -8.91 -4.24 6.30
C ALA A 142 -8.81 -5.72 6.70
N LYS A 143 -9.86 -6.22 7.36
CA LYS A 143 -10.02 -7.64 7.64
C LYS A 143 -10.65 -8.33 6.43
N LYS A 144 -10.13 -9.49 6.06
CA LYS A 144 -10.62 -10.30 4.94
C LYS A 144 -11.92 -10.99 5.29
N THR A 145 -12.80 -11.01 4.32
CA THR A 145 -13.95 -11.91 4.25
C THR A 145 -14.13 -12.33 2.80
N ASN A 146 -15.06 -13.25 2.58
CA ASN A 146 -15.42 -13.76 1.29
C ASN A 146 -16.88 -13.41 0.97
N ILE A 147 -17.14 -13.09 -0.29
CA ILE A 147 -18.50 -13.03 -0.84
C ILE A 147 -18.58 -13.97 -2.03
N LYS A 148 -19.79 -14.46 -2.31
CA LYS A 148 -20.03 -15.30 -3.50
C LYS A 148 -20.57 -14.44 -4.63
N VAL A 149 -20.01 -14.62 -5.81
CA VAL A 149 -20.41 -13.89 -7.01
C VAL A 149 -20.78 -14.86 -8.11
N HIS A 150 -21.92 -14.60 -8.73
CA HIS A 150 -22.44 -15.31 -9.90
C HIS A 150 -22.33 -14.39 -11.11
N LEU A 151 -21.60 -14.84 -12.13
CA LEU A 151 -21.53 -14.20 -13.44
C LEU A 151 -22.27 -15.05 -14.46
N ASN A 152 -23.34 -14.50 -15.00
CA ASN A 152 -24.26 -15.22 -15.87
C ASN A 152 -24.27 -14.66 -17.29
N ASN A 153 -24.61 -15.53 -18.24
CA ASN A 153 -24.85 -15.23 -19.64
C ASN A 153 -23.65 -14.67 -20.45
N PHE A 154 -22.41 -14.90 -20.00
CA PHE A 154 -21.22 -14.49 -20.77
C PHE A 154 -20.78 -15.55 -21.79
N ILE A 155 -20.88 -15.22 -23.07
CA ILE A 155 -20.34 -16.04 -24.16
C ILE A 155 -19.35 -15.16 -24.94
N PRO A 156 -18.04 -15.42 -24.86
CA PRO A 156 -17.04 -14.65 -25.59
C PRO A 156 -17.22 -14.88 -27.10
N LEU A 157 -17.17 -13.81 -27.89
CA LEU A 157 -17.27 -13.87 -29.36
C LEU A 157 -15.90 -13.72 -30.03
N LYS A 158 -14.97 -13.06 -29.36
CA LYS A 158 -13.59 -12.84 -29.81
C LYS A 158 -12.59 -13.08 -28.68
N GLU A 159 -11.35 -13.35 -29.08
CA GLU A 159 -10.23 -13.31 -28.15
C GLU A 159 -10.15 -11.95 -27.45
N GLY A 160 -9.95 -11.97 -26.14
CA GLY A 160 -9.89 -10.77 -25.31
C GLY A 160 -11.24 -10.25 -24.80
N ASP A 161 -12.38 -10.84 -25.19
CA ASP A 161 -13.67 -10.58 -24.52
C ASP A 161 -13.62 -11.03 -23.05
N PHE A 162 -14.33 -10.33 -22.17
CA PHE A 162 -14.36 -10.64 -20.75
C PHE A 162 -15.63 -10.16 -20.04
N PHE A 163 -15.93 -10.83 -18.94
CA PHE A 163 -16.89 -10.39 -17.92
C PHE A 163 -16.25 -10.68 -16.57
N GLU A 164 -15.93 -9.66 -15.80
CA GLU A 164 -15.20 -9.82 -14.55
C GLU A 164 -15.68 -8.90 -13.45
N VAL A 165 -15.44 -9.33 -12.22
CA VAL A 165 -15.75 -8.62 -10.99
C VAL A 165 -14.48 -8.41 -10.20
N LYS A 166 -14.35 -7.21 -9.63
CA LYS A 166 -13.29 -6.85 -8.70
C LYS A 166 -13.86 -6.08 -7.53
N THR A 167 -13.30 -6.30 -6.34
CA THR A 167 -13.66 -5.56 -5.12
C THR A 167 -12.62 -4.48 -4.82
N TYR A 168 -13.09 -3.31 -4.40
CA TYR A 168 -12.27 -2.25 -3.82
C TYR A 168 -12.84 -1.81 -2.48
N PHE A 169 -11.99 -1.46 -1.54
CA PHE A 169 -12.37 -1.10 -0.16
C PHE A 169 -11.30 -0.22 0.48
N SER A 170 -11.63 0.39 1.61
CA SER A 170 -10.69 1.19 2.39
C SER A 170 -9.54 0.33 2.91
N HIS A 171 -8.30 0.74 2.66
CA HIS A 171 -7.09 0.06 3.10
C HIS A 171 -5.84 0.90 2.84
N GLY A 172 -4.99 1.09 3.85
CA GLY A 172 -3.73 1.85 3.71
C GLY A 172 -3.69 3.07 4.62
N ILE A 173 -2.90 4.08 4.26
CA ILE A 173 -2.77 5.29 5.08
C ILE A 173 -4.06 6.08 5.06
N LYS A 174 -4.22 6.87 6.10
CA LYS A 174 -5.14 7.98 6.16
C LYS A 174 -4.62 9.15 5.33
N ASN A 175 -5.41 9.59 4.36
CA ASN A 175 -5.24 10.80 3.58
C ASN A 175 -6.54 11.61 3.62
N GLU A 176 -6.53 12.71 4.38
CA GLU A 176 -7.70 13.57 4.58
C GLU A 176 -8.16 14.32 3.33
N ASN A 177 -7.34 14.32 2.26
CA ASN A 177 -7.69 14.90 0.97
C ASN A 177 -8.36 13.89 0.03
N LEU A 178 -8.49 12.60 0.42
CA LEU A 178 -9.27 11.63 -0.34
C LEU A 178 -10.77 11.87 -0.12
N ASN A 179 -11.42 12.51 -1.09
CA ASN A 179 -12.87 12.72 -1.14
C ASN A 179 -13.59 11.61 -1.92
N SER A 180 -13.12 10.37 -1.85
CA SER A 180 -13.83 9.25 -2.48
C SER A 180 -14.19 8.20 -1.40
N LEU A 181 -15.46 7.75 -1.41
CA LEU A 181 -16.05 6.70 -0.55
C LEU A 181 -16.31 6.97 0.93
N GLU A 182 -16.47 8.22 1.38
CA GLU A 182 -16.71 8.53 2.81
C GLU A 182 -15.58 8.00 3.74
N SER A 183 -14.45 7.59 3.16
CA SER A 183 -13.29 7.04 3.87
C SER A 183 -12.09 7.93 3.65
N PHE A 184 -11.39 8.21 4.73
CA PHE A 184 -10.13 8.95 4.67
C PHE A 184 -8.95 8.03 4.35
N TYR A 185 -9.14 6.77 3.99
CA TYR A 185 -8.05 5.82 3.75
C TYR A 185 -7.83 5.57 2.26
N SER A 186 -6.60 5.19 1.90
CA SER A 186 -6.27 4.67 0.56
C SER A 186 -7.14 3.45 0.18
N TYR A 187 -7.03 2.96 -1.05
CA TYR A 187 -7.78 1.81 -1.54
C TYR A 187 -6.97 0.52 -1.56
N GLY A 188 -7.57 -0.53 -1.05
CA GLY A 188 -7.19 -1.91 -1.31
C GLY A 188 -8.04 -2.51 -2.42
N SER A 189 -7.62 -3.66 -2.92
CA SER A 189 -8.44 -4.48 -3.81
C SER A 189 -8.37 -5.95 -3.44
N GLY A 190 -9.49 -6.64 -3.60
CA GLY A 190 -9.54 -8.10 -3.52
C GLY A 190 -9.18 -8.77 -4.85
N ASP A 191 -9.55 -10.05 -4.95
CA ASP A 191 -9.29 -10.87 -6.12
C ASP A 191 -10.13 -10.42 -7.32
N ILE A 192 -9.64 -10.73 -8.52
CA ILE A 192 -10.39 -10.56 -9.76
C ILE A 192 -11.02 -11.91 -10.11
N PHE A 193 -12.34 -11.92 -10.26
CA PHE A 193 -13.06 -13.08 -10.78
C PHE A 193 -13.56 -12.81 -12.18
N LYS A 194 -13.02 -13.54 -13.15
CA LYS A 194 -13.38 -13.45 -14.56
C LYS A 194 -14.11 -14.71 -15.01
N ALA A 195 -15.27 -14.53 -15.65
CA ALA A 195 -16.04 -15.63 -16.21
C ALA A 195 -15.26 -16.32 -17.33
N SER A 196 -15.13 -17.65 -17.25
CA SER A 196 -14.56 -18.50 -18.28
C SER A 196 -15.60 -19.37 -19.00
N VAL A 197 -16.81 -19.46 -18.46
CA VAL A 197 -17.95 -20.21 -19.00
C VAL A 197 -19.23 -19.39 -18.90
N LYS A 198 -20.31 -19.83 -19.58
CA LYS A 198 -21.57 -19.08 -19.70
C LYS A 198 -22.14 -18.60 -18.37
N ASN A 199 -22.24 -19.51 -17.40
CA ASN A 199 -22.70 -19.22 -16.05
C ASN A 199 -21.68 -19.79 -15.09
N GLN A 200 -21.13 -18.95 -14.22
CA GLN A 200 -20.09 -19.34 -13.29
C GLN A 200 -20.28 -18.66 -11.95
N ALA A 201 -20.03 -19.39 -10.87
CA ALA A 201 -19.97 -18.82 -9.53
C ALA A 201 -18.55 -19.00 -8.97
N SER A 202 -18.09 -18.00 -8.22
CA SER A 202 -16.86 -18.10 -7.44
C SER A 202 -17.00 -17.33 -6.15
N THR A 203 -16.12 -17.64 -5.21
CA THR A 203 -15.88 -16.79 -4.04
C THR A 203 -14.80 -15.79 -4.39
N ILE A 204 -14.97 -14.54 -3.95
CA ILE A 204 -13.95 -13.50 -4.05
C ILE A 204 -13.71 -12.85 -2.70
N THR A 205 -12.47 -12.43 -2.45
CA THR A 205 -12.11 -11.74 -1.21
C THR A 205 -12.64 -10.30 -1.21
N ALA A 206 -13.13 -9.86 -0.07
CA ALA A 206 -13.63 -8.50 0.20
C ALA A 206 -13.25 -8.07 1.63
N ALA A 207 -13.52 -6.81 1.99
CA ALA A 207 -13.29 -6.29 3.33
C ALA A 207 -14.51 -6.47 4.25
N GLU A 208 -14.29 -7.03 5.43
CA GLU A 208 -15.30 -7.19 6.48
C GLU A 208 -15.56 -5.87 7.21
N GLY A 209 -16.83 -5.63 7.55
CA GLY A 209 -17.30 -4.51 8.37
C GLY A 209 -17.23 -3.16 7.68
N GLU A 210 -17.13 -3.13 6.35
CA GLU A 210 -17.00 -1.90 5.57
C GLU A 210 -17.78 -1.91 4.25
N LYS A 211 -17.89 -0.72 3.66
CA LYS A 211 -18.37 -0.55 2.29
C LYS A 211 -17.31 -1.04 1.29
N ASN A 212 -17.75 -1.89 0.38
CA ASN A 212 -16.96 -2.43 -0.71
C ASN A 212 -17.58 -1.96 -2.03
N ASN A 213 -16.74 -1.45 -2.93
CA ASN A 213 -17.13 -1.21 -4.31
C ASN A 213 -16.92 -2.47 -5.12
N ILE A 214 -18.02 -3.05 -5.57
CA ILE A 214 -18.04 -4.18 -6.49
C ILE A 214 -18.06 -3.60 -7.90
N VAL A 215 -16.93 -3.70 -8.59
CA VAL A 215 -16.73 -3.17 -9.94
C VAL A 215 -16.89 -4.29 -10.94
N ILE A 216 -17.79 -4.08 -11.89
CA ILE A 216 -18.08 -5.01 -12.98
C ILE A 216 -17.51 -4.43 -14.26
N SER A 217 -16.66 -5.19 -14.94
CA SER A 217 -16.03 -4.80 -16.20
C SER A 217 -16.37 -5.79 -17.29
N ARG A 218 -16.73 -5.28 -18.47
CA ARG A 218 -17.26 -6.08 -19.58
C ARG A 218 -16.59 -5.67 -20.89
N ARG A 219 -16.27 -6.67 -21.72
CA ARG A 219 -15.89 -6.50 -23.12
C ARG A 219 -16.53 -7.60 -23.96
N LYS A 220 -17.18 -7.22 -25.07
CA LYS A 220 -17.75 -8.16 -26.04
C LYS A 220 -17.56 -7.70 -27.46
N ASN A 221 -17.21 -8.63 -28.33
CA ASN A 221 -16.88 -8.36 -29.72
C ASN A 221 -15.79 -7.27 -29.87
N GLY A 222 -14.87 -7.17 -28.89
CA GLY A 222 -13.82 -6.14 -28.84
C GLY A 222 -14.27 -4.76 -28.33
N ILE A 223 -15.55 -4.56 -28.01
CA ILE A 223 -16.07 -3.30 -27.46
C ILE A 223 -16.04 -3.37 -25.93
N THR A 224 -15.37 -2.42 -25.29
CA THR A 224 -15.33 -2.30 -23.83
C THR A 224 -16.49 -1.42 -23.37
N PHE A 225 -17.23 -1.88 -22.37
CA PHE A 225 -18.35 -1.15 -21.78
C PHE A 225 -17.85 -0.31 -20.60
N GLU A 226 -18.61 0.71 -20.23
CA GLU A 226 -18.35 1.43 -18.98
C GLU A 226 -18.50 0.50 -17.78
N ASN A 227 -17.70 0.75 -16.75
CA ASN A 227 -17.75 -0.06 -15.54
C ASN A 227 -19.03 0.22 -14.74
N GLU A 228 -19.68 -0.83 -14.28
CA GLU A 228 -20.75 -0.72 -13.28
C GLU A 228 -20.13 -0.83 -11.89
N ILE A 229 -20.54 0.05 -10.97
CA ILE A 229 -20.02 0.09 -9.61
C ILE A 229 -21.20 -0.06 -8.64
N HIS A 230 -21.13 -1.07 -7.78
CA HIS A 230 -22.11 -1.30 -6.73
C HIS A 230 -21.44 -1.17 -5.36
N GLU A 231 -21.90 -0.23 -4.55
CA GLU A 231 -21.47 -0.11 -3.16
C GLU A 231 -22.26 -1.12 -2.30
N VAL A 232 -21.53 -1.99 -1.60
CA VAL A 232 -22.11 -3.03 -0.75
C VAL A 232 -21.40 -3.02 0.60
N PHE A 233 -22.15 -2.79 1.68
CA PHE A 233 -21.62 -3.01 3.02
C PHE A 233 -21.58 -4.50 3.34
N ILE A 234 -20.43 -5.01 3.77
CA ILE A 234 -20.23 -6.43 4.05
C ILE A 234 -20.07 -6.62 5.57
N PRO A 235 -21.09 -7.13 6.29
CA PRO A 235 -20.97 -7.32 7.74
C PRO A 235 -20.06 -8.51 8.09
N ALA A 236 -19.67 -8.60 9.35
CA ALA A 236 -19.01 -9.79 9.89
C ALA A 236 -19.93 -11.02 9.78
N ASN A 237 -19.34 -12.20 9.52
CA ASN A 237 -20.05 -13.48 9.34
C ASN A 237 -21.16 -13.42 8.27
N ASN A 238 -20.92 -12.70 7.17
CA ASN A 238 -21.89 -12.55 6.10
C ASN A 238 -22.05 -13.82 5.24
N GLN A 239 -23.17 -13.86 4.51
CA GLN A 239 -23.46 -14.85 3.46
C GLN A 239 -23.84 -14.12 2.16
N ILE A 240 -23.16 -12.99 1.87
CA ILE A 240 -23.54 -12.17 0.72
C ILE A 240 -23.29 -12.96 -0.56
N GLU A 241 -24.35 -13.08 -1.36
CA GLU A 241 -24.32 -13.60 -2.72
C GLU A 241 -24.76 -12.49 -3.68
N LEU A 242 -23.94 -12.19 -4.68
CA LEU A 242 -24.24 -11.21 -5.72
C LEU A 242 -24.36 -11.91 -7.07
N THR A 243 -25.31 -11.49 -7.88
CA THR A 243 -25.52 -12.03 -9.23
C THR A 243 -25.50 -10.91 -10.25
N PHE A 244 -24.70 -11.08 -11.29
CA PHE A 244 -24.57 -10.16 -12.40
C PHE A 244 -24.81 -10.89 -13.71
N ASP A 245 -25.72 -10.34 -14.51
CA ASP A 245 -25.97 -10.80 -15.88
C ASP A 245 -25.21 -9.94 -16.88
N TYR A 246 -24.62 -10.59 -17.89
CA TYR A 246 -23.91 -9.92 -18.97
C TYR A 246 -24.81 -9.03 -19.84
#